data_AF-A0A929EKZ7-F1
#
_entry.id   AF-A0A929EKZ7-F1
#
_cell.length_a   1.000
_cell.length_b   1.000
_cell.length_c   1.000
_cell.angle_alpha   90.00
_cell.angle_beta   90.00
_cell.angle_gamma   90.00
#
_symmetry.space_group_name_H-M   'P 1'
#
loop_
_entity.id
_entity.type
_entity.pdbx_description
1 polymer ?
#
loop_
_entity_poly.entity_id
_entity_poly.type
_entity_poly.pdbx_seq_one_letter_code
_entity_poly.pdbx_strand_id
1 'polypeptide(L)'
;MILRLFAIIVLVASLAIGWAVMDYKAFIARPIVTDQAVVIDIAKGSSFQRITQTLLDHKLPVNKHWIKVLAYREGLINQLKAGEYELPVDTTP
;
A
#
# COMPACT_ATOMS: atom_id res chain seq x y z
N MET A 1 36.08 1.35 18.09
CA MET A 1 35.23 2.17 17.18
C MET A 1 34.10 1.35 16.55
N ILE A 2 34.35 0.13 16.06
CA ILE A 2 33.34 -0.74 15.42
C ILE A 2 32.08 -1.00 16.26
N LEU A 3 32.21 -1.33 17.56
CA LEU A 3 31.05 -1.61 18.42
C LEU A 3 30.13 -0.38 18.57
N ARG A 4 30.71 0.82 18.64
CA ARG A 4 29.95 2.08 18.70
C ARG A 4 29.21 2.34 17.39
N LEU A 5 29.85 2.06 16.25
CA LEU A 5 29.23 2.17 14.94
C LEU A 5 28.05 1.21 14.81
N PHE A 6 28.23 -0.04 15.26
CA PHE A 6 27.18 -1.06 15.26
C PHE A 6 25.99 -0.65 16.15
N ALA A 7 26.26 -0.14 17.36
CA ALA A 7 25.22 0.37 18.25
C ALA A 7 24.41 1.52 17.62
N ILE A 8 25.08 2.44 16.93
CA ILE A 8 24.40 3.54 16.20
C ILE A 8 23.54 2.99 15.06
N ILE A 9 24.06 2.05 14.27
CA ILE A 9 23.30 1.43 13.17
C ILE A 9 22.05 0.73 13.70
N VAL A 10 22.17 -0.04 14.78
CA VAL A 10 21.03 -0.73 15.41
C VAL A 10 20.00 0.27 15.93
N LEU A 11 20.44 1.38 16.54
CA LEU A 11 19.55 2.43 17.04
C LEU A 11 18.82 3.15 15.91
N VAL A 12 19.52 3.49 14.81
CA VAL A 12 18.88 4.10 13.64
C VAL A 12 17.91 3.12 12.97
N ALA A 13 18.29 1.84 12.86
CA ALA A 13 17.43 0.81 12.29
C ALA A 13 16.16 0.60 13.13
N SER A 14 16.27 0.57 14.46
CA SER A 14 15.09 0.40 15.32
C SER A 14 14.12 1.58 15.22
N LEU A 15 14.63 2.82 15.15
CA LEU A 15 13.81 4.01 14.91
C LEU A 15 13.14 3.97 13.54
N ALA A 16 13.88 3.60 12.50
CA ALA A 16 13.36 3.48 11.14
C ALA A 16 12.25 2.41 11.05
N ILE A 17 12.46 1.25 11.68
CA ILE A 17 11.46 0.17 11.74
C ILE A 17 10.22 0.64 12.50
N GLY A 18 10.39 1.27 13.67
CA GLY A 18 9.27 1.79 14.45
C GLY A 18 8.42 2.79 13.67
N TRP A 19 9.07 3.72 12.97
CA TRP A 19 8.40 4.69 12.11
C TRP A 19 7.68 4.01 10.93
N ALA A 20 8.33 3.05 10.26
CA ALA A 20 7.75 2.29 9.16
C ALA A 20 6.50 1.49 9.59
N VAL A 21 6.51 0.89 10.79
CA VAL A 21 5.34 0.19 11.34
C VAL A 21 4.19 1.15 11.62
N MET A 22 4.48 2.33 12.16
CA MET A 22 3.47 3.34 12.43
C MET A 22 2.85 3.87 11.12
N ASP A 23 3.67 4.13 10.11
CA ASP A 23 3.23 4.59 8.79
C ASP A 23 2.38 3.53 8.07
N TYR A 24 2.78 2.25 8.15
CA TYR A 24 1.99 1.14 7.61
C TYR A 24 0.62 1.02 8.30
N LYS A 25 0.57 1.15 9.63
CA LYS A 25 -0.70 1.15 10.39
C LYS A 25 -1.60 2.31 9.98
N ALA A 26 -1.03 3.50 9.79
CA ALA A 26 -1.78 4.65 9.31
C ALA A 26 -2.32 4.43 7.88
N PHE A 27 -1.54 3.79 7.01
CA PHE A 27 -1.96 3.45 5.65
C PHE A 27 -3.18 2.53 5.64
N ILE A 28 -3.15 1.41 6.36
CA ILE A 28 -4.28 0.44 6.38
C ILE A 28 -5.53 0.99 7.07
N ALA A 29 -5.37 1.96 7.99
CA ALA A 29 -6.49 2.56 8.71
C ALA A 29 -7.10 3.76 7.98
N ARG A 30 -6.44 4.29 6.95
CA ARG A 30 -6.89 5.48 6.23
C ARG A 30 -7.82 5.08 5.09
N PRO A 31 -9.05 5.61 5.03
CA PRO A 31 -9.92 5.39 3.88
C PRO A 31 -9.30 6.01 2.62
N ILE A 32 -9.29 5.24 1.55
CA ILE A 32 -8.81 5.65 0.23
C ILE A 32 -9.92 6.45 -0.50
N VAL A 33 -11.18 6.07 -0.30
CA VAL A 33 -12.32 6.72 -0.93
C VAL A 33 -13.07 7.54 0.11
N THR A 34 -12.96 8.87 0.05
CA THR A 34 -13.55 9.75 1.07
C THR A 34 -14.86 10.39 0.64
N ASP A 35 -15.02 10.71 -0.66
CA ASP A 35 -16.13 11.57 -1.12
C ASP A 35 -17.20 10.81 -1.91
N GLN A 36 -16.81 10.07 -2.95
CA GLN A 36 -17.73 9.39 -3.86
C GLN A 36 -17.19 8.01 -4.22
N ALA A 37 -18.09 7.04 -4.36
CA ALA A 37 -17.72 5.70 -4.80
C ALA A 37 -16.97 5.79 -6.15
N VAL A 38 -15.83 5.12 -6.24
CA VAL A 38 -15.00 5.12 -7.44
C VAL A 38 -15.08 3.75 -8.09
N VAL A 39 -15.54 3.71 -9.33
CA VAL A 39 -15.53 2.49 -10.14
C VAL A 39 -14.21 2.42 -10.89
N ILE A 40 -13.48 1.32 -10.73
CA ILE A 40 -12.23 1.04 -11.41
C ILE A 40 -12.41 -0.22 -12.26
N ASP A 41 -12.08 -0.12 -13.55
CA ASP A 41 -11.98 -1.28 -14.42
C ASP A 41 -10.55 -1.84 -14.43
N ILE A 42 -10.43 -3.11 -14.05
CA ILE A 42 -9.17 -3.85 -14.10
C ILE A 42 -9.17 -4.74 -15.34
N ALA A 43 -8.44 -4.31 -16.37
CA ALA A 43 -8.30 -5.05 -17.61
C ALA A 43 -7.65 -6.44 -17.40
N LYS A 44 -8.07 -7.43 -18.20
CA LYS A 44 -7.55 -8.80 -18.15
C LYS A 44 -6.05 -8.86 -18.44
N GLY A 45 -5.31 -9.53 -17.56
CA GLY A 45 -3.84 -9.63 -17.65
C GLY A 45 -3.10 -8.40 -17.12
N SER A 46 -3.79 -7.45 -16.48
CA SER A 46 -3.14 -6.34 -15.79
C SER A 46 -2.26 -6.87 -14.67
N SER A 47 -0.99 -6.44 -14.66
CA SER A 47 -0.11 -6.70 -13.53
C SER A 47 -0.55 -5.88 -12.32
N PHE A 48 -0.24 -6.35 -11.11
CA PHE A 48 -0.48 -5.61 -9.88
C PHE A 48 0.08 -4.17 -9.92
N GLN A 49 1.24 -3.99 -10.57
CA GLN A 49 1.84 -2.68 -10.78
C GLN A 49 0.94 -1.75 -11.62
N ARG A 50 0.31 -2.27 -12.69
CA ARG A 50 -0.62 -1.51 -13.53
C ARG A 50 -1.90 -1.17 -12.76
N ILE A 51 -2.44 -2.10 -11.98
CA ILE A 51 -3.60 -1.85 -11.10
C ILE A 51 -3.29 -0.73 -10.09
N THR A 52 -2.12 -0.81 -9.44
CA THR A 52 -1.65 0.24 -8.52
C THR A 52 -1.52 1.58 -9.22
N GLN A 53 -1.05 1.60 -10.46
CA GLN A 53 -0.95 2.83 -11.24
C GLN A 53 -2.34 3.39 -11.56
N THR A 54 -3.29 2.55 -11.95
CA THR A 54 -4.68 2.96 -12.19
C THR A 54 -5.28 3.61 -10.94
N LEU A 55 -5.10 3.02 -9.75
CA LEU A 55 -5.53 3.63 -8.47
C LEU A 55 -4.94 5.04 -8.28
N LEU A 56 -3.65 5.23 -8.57
CA LEU A 56 -2.99 6.54 -8.49
C LEU A 56 -3.50 7.53 -9.55
N ASP A 57 -3.80 7.05 -10.76
CA ASP A 57 -4.31 7.86 -11.86
C ASP A 57 -5.73 8.38 -11.55
N HIS A 58 -6.53 7.61 -10.79
CA HIS A 58 -7.79 8.06 -10.19
C HIS A 58 -7.61 9.05 -9.02
N LYS A 59 -6.39 9.53 -8.76
CA LYS A 59 -6.01 10.45 -7.66
C LYS A 59 -6.36 9.93 -6.28
N LEU A 60 -6.48 8.61 -6.13
CA LEU A 60 -6.73 8.01 -4.83
C LEU A 60 -5.48 8.16 -3.95
N PRO A 61 -5.61 8.51 -2.66
CA PRO A 61 -4.52 8.74 -1.73
C PRO A 61 -3.85 7.43 -1.28
N VAL A 62 -3.38 6.64 -2.24
CA VAL A 62 -2.74 5.33 -2.04
C VAL A 62 -1.22 5.49 -2.07
N ASN A 63 -0.52 4.81 -1.16
CA ASN A 63 0.94 4.70 -1.25
C ASN A 63 1.32 3.43 -2.04
N LYS A 64 2.00 3.62 -3.18
CA LYS A 64 2.48 2.55 -4.06
C LYS A 64 3.30 1.47 -3.34
N HIS A 65 4.11 1.86 -2.36
CA HIS A 65 4.97 0.92 -1.65
C HIS A 65 4.15 0.10 -0.65
N TRP A 66 3.30 0.75 0.14
CA TRP A 66 2.51 0.06 1.15
C TRP A 66 1.43 -0.83 0.58
N ILE A 67 0.76 -0.43 -0.51
CA ILE A 67 -0.22 -1.32 -1.15
C ILE A 67 0.44 -2.56 -1.72
N LYS A 68 1.68 -2.44 -2.22
CA LYS A 68 2.48 -3.58 -2.67
C LYS A 68 2.88 -4.48 -1.51
N VAL A 69 3.31 -3.92 -0.38
CA VAL A 69 3.63 -4.67 0.84
C VAL A 69 2.39 -5.41 1.35
N LEU A 70 1.24 -4.74 1.40
CA LEU A 70 -0.04 -5.33 1.81
C LEU A 70 -0.44 -6.47 0.89
N ALA A 71 -0.47 -6.24 -0.43
CA ALA A 71 -0.83 -7.27 -1.39
C ALA A 71 0.12 -8.46 -1.38
N TYR A 72 1.42 -8.24 -1.12
CA TYR A 72 2.39 -9.32 -0.93
C TYR A 72 2.08 -10.13 0.33
N ARG A 73 1.81 -9.45 1.45
CA ARG A 73 1.47 -10.07 2.74
C ARG A 73 0.20 -10.90 2.67
N GLU A 74 -0.84 -10.38 2.03
CA GLU A 74 -2.14 -11.05 1.86
C GLU A 74 -2.14 -12.06 0.70
N GLY A 75 -1.04 -12.17 -0.05
CA GLY A 75 -0.93 -13.08 -1.20
C GLY A 75 -1.84 -12.71 -2.37
N LEU A 76 -2.31 -11.46 -2.44
CA LEU A 76 -3.29 -10.98 -3.41
C LEU A 76 -2.66 -10.58 -4.76
N ILE A 77 -1.33 -10.44 -4.84
CA ILE A 77 -0.62 -10.00 -6.07
C ILE A 77 -1.04 -10.77 -7.32
N ASN A 78 -1.30 -12.08 -7.20
CA ASN A 78 -1.68 -12.95 -8.32
C ASN A 78 -3.16 -13.37 -8.29
N GLN A 79 -3.93 -12.91 -7.30
CA GLN A 79 -5.33 -13.32 -7.10
C GLN A 79 -6.34 -12.27 -7.55
N LEU A 80 -5.90 -11.02 -7.80
CA LEU A 80 -6.79 -10.00 -8.36
C LEU A 80 -7.29 -10.43 -9.74
N LYS A 81 -8.60 -10.60 -9.83
CA LYS A 81 -9.29 -10.93 -11.07
C LYS A 81 -9.58 -9.66 -11.86
N ALA A 82 -9.64 -9.82 -13.17
CA ALA A 82 -10.10 -8.77 -14.06
C ALA A 82 -11.60 -8.53 -13.91
N GLY A 83 -12.02 -7.28 -14.07
CA GLY A 83 -13.40 -6.85 -13.93
C GLY A 83 -13.52 -5.44 -13.36
N GLU A 84 -14.76 -4.98 -13.28
CA GLU A 84 -15.10 -3.71 -12.66
C GLU A 84 -15.26 -3.88 -11.15
N TYR A 85 -14.55 -3.04 -10.40
CA TYR A 85 -14.65 -2.96 -8.94
C TYR A 85 -15.20 -1.60 -8.57
N GLU A 86 -16.31 -1.62 -7.84
CA GLU A 86 -16.81 -0.44 -7.16
C GLU A 86 -16.13 -0.35 -5.80
N LEU A 87 -15.39 0.74 -5.58
CA LEU A 87 -14.81 1.09 -4.29
C LEU A 87 -15.78 2.04 -3.58
N PRO A 88 -16.58 1.56 -2.60
CA PRO A 88 -17.48 2.41 -1.85
C PRO A 88 -16.72 3.43 -1.00
N VAL A 89 -17.44 4.44 -0.51
CA VAL A 89 -16.90 5.38 0.49
C VAL A 89 -16.43 4.60 1.72
N ASP A 90 -15.34 5.08 2.33
CA ASP A 90 -14.65 4.47 3.47
C ASP A 90 -13.89 3.17 3.15
N THR A 91 -13.71 2.83 1.87
CA THR A 91 -12.86 1.68 1.49
C THR A 91 -11.43 1.91 1.94
N THR A 92 -10.92 1.00 2.77
CA THR A 92 -9.51 0.93 3.17
C THR A 92 -8.71 0.06 2.20
N PRO A 93 -7.37 0.24 2.13
CA PRO A 93 -6.51 -0.54 1.25
C PRO A 93 -6.53 -2.06 1.48
#